data_AF-A0A4Q3AG89-F1
#
_entry.id   AF-A0A4Q3AG89-F1
#
_cell.length_a   1.000
_cell.length_b   1.000
_cell.length_c   1.000
_cell.angle_alpha   90.00
_cell.angle_beta   90.00
_cell.angle_gamma   90.00
#
_symmetry.space_group_name_H-M   'P 1'
#
loop_
_entity.id
_entity.type
_entity.pdbx_description
1 polymer ?
#
loop_
_entity_poly.entity_id
_entity_poly.type
_entity_poly.pdbx_seq_one_letter_code
_entity_poly.pdbx_strand_id
1 'polypeptide(L)'
;MKTASPQRSSAKSGMTLLELTVVIAVLLALTSFLFLGARAWKSGADRTACIMNIRNVQTAVRSYQNLYGYNAGGMPYAENGTQDIATHMFAKGYVTETQFAAIKGEETCQGGGTYECEHPDIFPPVGQLYIDCSLSQTKKHEMMPNIEW
;
A
#
# COMPACT_ATOMS: atom_id res chain seq x y z
N MET A 1 0.71 12.75 -83.43
CA MET A 1 1.91 12.48 -82.63
C MET A 1 1.58 12.79 -81.17
N LYS A 2 1.51 11.78 -80.29
CA LYS A 2 1.22 11.94 -78.85
C LYS A 2 2.50 11.66 -78.08
N THR A 3 3.09 12.67 -77.46
CA THR A 3 4.28 12.53 -76.61
C THR A 3 3.82 12.14 -75.20
N ALA A 4 4.25 10.96 -74.74
CA ALA A 4 3.93 10.47 -73.40
C ALA A 4 4.66 11.31 -72.32
N SER A 5 3.95 11.68 -71.25
CA SER A 5 4.51 12.40 -70.11
C SER A 5 5.35 11.46 -69.24
N PRO A 6 6.50 11.90 -68.70
CA PRO A 6 7.31 11.07 -67.82
C PRO A 6 6.57 10.79 -66.52
N GLN A 7 6.38 9.50 -66.19
CA GLN A 7 5.88 9.11 -64.88
C GLN A 7 6.94 9.41 -63.82
N ARG A 8 6.61 10.30 -62.89
CA ARG A 8 7.45 10.60 -61.73
C ARG A 8 7.43 9.39 -60.78
N SER A 9 8.52 8.64 -60.71
CA SER A 9 8.66 7.58 -59.72
C SER A 9 8.80 8.22 -58.33
N SER A 10 7.80 8.00 -57.48
CA SER A 10 7.89 8.30 -56.06
C SER A 10 8.81 7.27 -55.43
N ALA A 11 10.08 7.61 -55.21
CA ALA A 11 10.97 6.78 -54.41
C ALA A 11 10.37 6.64 -53.01
N LYS A 12 9.88 5.43 -52.68
CA LYS A 12 9.45 5.12 -51.32
C LYS A 12 10.72 5.10 -50.47
N SER A 13 10.84 6.06 -49.55
CA SER A 13 11.89 6.06 -48.53
C SER A 13 11.66 4.84 -47.63
N GLY A 14 12.48 3.79 -47.82
CA GLY A 14 12.51 2.65 -46.91
C GLY A 14 13.31 3.05 -45.68
N MET A 15 12.76 2.77 -44.49
CA MET A 15 13.49 2.98 -43.24
C MET A 15 14.73 2.10 -43.23
N THR A 16 15.88 2.68 -42.90
CA THR A 16 17.15 1.94 -42.94
C THR A 16 17.21 0.95 -41.77
N LEU A 17 17.88 -0.20 -41.97
CA LEU A 17 18.12 -1.17 -40.88
C LEU A 17 18.84 -0.50 -39.69
N LEU A 18 19.70 0.49 -39.96
CA LEU A 18 20.40 1.26 -38.94
C LEU A 18 19.46 2.18 -38.14
N GLU A 19 18.50 2.86 -38.79
CA GLU A 19 17.52 3.66 -38.06
C GLU A 19 16.67 2.79 -37.13
N LEU A 20 16.23 1.62 -37.59
CA LEU A 20 15.44 0.72 -36.76
C LEU A 20 16.26 0.18 -35.57
N THR A 21 17.52 -0.21 -35.78
CA THR A 21 18.36 -0.73 -34.69
C THR A 21 18.73 0.35 -33.69
N VAL A 22 19.00 1.58 -34.13
CA VAL A 22 19.25 2.73 -33.23
C VAL A 22 18.01 3.03 -32.39
N VAL A 23 16.82 3.06 -33.00
CA VAL A 23 15.56 3.29 -32.27
C VAL A 23 15.33 2.21 -31.23
N ILE A 24 15.47 0.93 -31.59
CA ILE A 24 15.31 -0.18 -30.64
C ILE A 24 16.36 -0.10 -29.53
N ALA A 25 17.63 0.20 -29.85
CA ALA A 25 18.69 0.34 -28.86
C ALA A 25 18.38 1.46 -27.84
N VAL A 26 17.89 2.61 -28.30
CA VAL A 26 17.49 3.71 -27.43
C VAL A 26 16.27 3.34 -26.56
N LEU A 27 15.25 2.71 -27.14
CA LEU A 27 14.06 2.27 -26.38
C LEU A 27 14.41 1.26 -25.29
N LEU A 28 15.28 0.29 -25.58
CA LEU A 28 15.75 -0.68 -24.59
C LEU A 28 16.59 -0.04 -23.49
N ALA A 29 17.43 0.94 -23.83
CA ALA A 29 18.20 1.68 -22.84
C ALA A 29 17.30 2.48 -21.89
N LEU A 30 16.32 3.21 -22.42
CA LEU A 30 15.39 4.02 -21.63
C LEU A 30 14.49 3.17 -20.72
N THR A 31 13.93 2.08 -21.25
CA THR A 31 13.09 1.17 -20.47
C THR A 31 13.87 0.49 -19.34
N SER A 32 15.15 0.16 -19.55
CA SER A 32 16.01 -0.41 -18.51
C SER A 32 16.21 0.53 -17.31
N PHE A 33 16.44 1.82 -17.56
CA PHE A 33 16.53 2.82 -16.48
C PHE A 33 15.21 2.97 -15.71
N LEU A 34 14.07 2.91 -16.41
CA LEU A 34 12.75 2.99 -15.79
C LEU A 34 12.52 1.85 -14.80
N PHE A 35 12.93 0.62 -15.12
CA PHE A 35 12.76 -0.52 -14.22
C PHE A 35 13.53 -0.37 -12.91
N LEU A 36 14.73 0.23 -12.94
CA LEU A 36 15.51 0.50 -11.72
C LEU A 36 14.79 1.51 -10.81
N GLY A 37 14.28 2.59 -11.40
CA GLY A 37 13.49 3.59 -10.66
C GLY A 37 12.19 3.02 -10.11
N ALA A 38 11.47 2.23 -10.91
CA ALA A 38 10.20 1.63 -10.51
C ALA A 38 10.34 0.68 -9.31
N ARG A 39 11.43 -0.09 -9.22
CA ARG A 39 11.69 -0.98 -8.07
C ARG A 39 11.90 -0.21 -6.76
N ALA A 40 12.68 0.87 -6.80
CA ALA A 40 12.89 1.72 -5.63
C ALA A 40 11.58 2.42 -5.20
N TRP A 41 10.80 2.90 -6.16
CA TRP A 41 9.50 3.51 -5.91
C TRP A 41 8.48 2.52 -5.31
N LYS A 42 8.40 1.29 -5.84
CA LYS A 42 7.53 0.22 -5.34
C LYS A 42 7.76 -0.03 -3.84
N SER A 43 9.00 -0.13 -3.41
CA SER A 43 9.35 -0.32 -1.99
C SER A 43 8.86 0.83 -1.10
N GLY A 44 8.99 2.08 -1.56
CA GLY A 44 8.49 3.26 -0.85
C GLY A 44 6.95 3.30 -0.79
N ALA A 45 6.28 2.90 -1.87
CA ALA A 45 4.83 2.78 -1.91
C ALA A 45 4.32 1.71 -0.94
N ASP A 46 4.95 0.54 -0.92
CA ASP A 46 4.59 -0.58 -0.05
C ASP A 46 4.72 -0.21 1.44
N ARG A 47 5.79 0.51 1.79
CA ARG A 47 5.99 1.07 3.13
C ARG A 47 4.88 2.05 3.50
N THR A 48 4.57 2.99 2.60
CA THR A 48 3.56 4.02 2.86
C THR A 48 2.17 3.41 3.02
N ALA A 49 1.82 2.43 2.17
CA ALA A 49 0.55 1.72 2.26
C ALA A 49 0.38 1.00 3.60
N CYS A 50 1.44 0.35 4.09
CA CYS A 50 1.45 -0.29 5.40
C CYS A 50 1.21 0.71 6.54
N ILE A 51 1.98 1.80 6.57
CA ILE A 51 1.85 2.83 7.61
C ILE A 51 0.45 3.47 7.59
N MET A 52 -0.11 3.70 6.40
CA MET A 52 -1.46 4.23 6.27
C MET A 52 -2.52 3.25 6.78
N ASN A 53 -2.35 1.94 6.56
CA ASN A 53 -3.25 0.94 7.12
C ASN A 53 -3.22 0.96 8.66
N ILE A 54 -2.03 0.93 9.25
CA ILE A 54 -1.84 1.01 10.71
C ILE A 54 -2.48 2.28 11.27
N ARG A 55 -2.24 3.43 10.63
CA ARG A 55 -2.82 4.71 11.04
C ARG A 55 -4.35 4.71 10.97
N ASN A 56 -4.93 4.17 9.90
CA ASN A 56 -6.38 4.11 9.74
C ASN A 56 -7.01 3.21 10.80
N VAL A 57 -6.41 2.05 11.07
CA VAL A 57 -6.83 1.17 12.16
C VAL A 57 -6.73 1.87 13.51
N GLN A 58 -5.59 2.51 13.82
CA GLN A 58 -5.40 3.25 15.07
C GLN A 58 -6.46 4.34 15.25
N THR A 59 -6.74 5.10 14.19
CA THR A 59 -7.77 6.15 14.21
C THR A 59 -9.16 5.56 14.47
N ALA A 60 -9.47 4.42 13.85
CA ALA A 60 -10.74 3.72 14.06
C ALA A 60 -10.88 3.20 15.49
N VAL A 61 -9.82 2.62 16.07
CA VAL A 61 -9.77 2.17 17.47
C VAL A 61 -10.00 3.33 18.43
N ARG A 62 -9.30 4.47 18.22
CA ARG A 62 -9.46 5.67 19.05
C ARG A 62 -10.85 6.28 18.93
N SER A 63 -11.41 6.32 17.72
CA SER A 63 -12.77 6.78 17.49
C SER A 63 -13.79 5.88 18.19
N TYR A 64 -13.62 4.57 18.12
CA TYR A 64 -14.47 3.60 18.82
C TYR A 64 -14.35 3.77 20.33
N GLN A 65 -13.13 3.84 20.85
CA GLN A 65 -12.85 4.08 22.26
C GLN A 65 -13.57 5.34 22.78
N ASN A 66 -13.41 6.46 22.06
CA ASN A 66 -13.95 7.75 22.47
C ASN A 66 -15.48 7.81 22.38
N LEU A 67 -16.08 7.23 21.33
CA LEU A 67 -17.54 7.27 21.16
C LEU A 67 -18.26 6.46 22.25
N TYR A 68 -17.70 5.34 22.67
CA TYR A 68 -18.29 4.45 23.67
C TYR A 68 -17.78 4.71 25.09
N GLY A 69 -16.93 5.71 25.30
CA GLY A 69 -16.49 6.16 26.63
C GLY A 69 -15.52 5.19 27.32
N TYR A 70 -14.72 4.45 26.55
CA TYR A 70 -13.72 3.54 27.11
C TYR A 70 -12.43 4.25 27.50
N ASN A 71 -11.77 3.78 28.56
CA ASN A 71 -10.46 4.29 28.98
C ASN A 71 -9.33 3.65 28.17
N ALA A 72 -8.24 4.39 27.97
CA ALA A 72 -7.01 3.84 27.43
C ALA A 72 -6.43 2.78 28.38
N GLY A 73 -5.96 1.65 27.86
CA GLY A 73 -5.58 0.47 28.65
C GLY A 73 -6.77 -0.32 29.23
N GLY A 74 -8.01 0.13 29.00
CA GLY A 74 -9.20 -0.60 29.39
C GLY A 74 -9.62 -1.63 28.35
N MET A 75 -10.66 -2.40 28.68
CA MET A 75 -11.27 -3.40 27.81
C MET A 75 -12.71 -2.99 27.48
N PRO A 76 -13.25 -3.30 26.29
CA PRO A 76 -14.66 -3.08 26.01
C PRO A 76 -15.53 -4.08 26.78
N TYR A 77 -16.81 -3.76 26.92
CA TYR A 77 -17.80 -4.71 27.43
C TYR A 77 -17.94 -5.88 26.45
N ALA A 78 -18.21 -7.08 26.97
CA ALA A 78 -18.47 -8.22 26.11
C ALA A 78 -19.77 -8.01 25.33
N GLU A 79 -19.65 -7.89 24.00
CA GLU A 79 -20.79 -7.90 23.08
C GLU A 79 -20.78 -9.24 22.33
N ASN A 80 -21.92 -9.92 22.25
CA ASN A 80 -22.04 -11.24 21.62
C ASN A 80 -21.02 -12.28 22.15
N GLY A 81 -20.64 -12.17 23.41
CA GLY A 81 -19.70 -13.10 24.06
C GLY A 81 -18.22 -12.87 23.74
N THR A 82 -17.87 -11.77 23.06
CA THR A 82 -16.47 -11.40 22.77
C THR A 82 -16.15 -9.98 23.24
N GLN A 83 -14.91 -9.77 23.69
CA GLN A 83 -14.33 -8.46 24.00
C GLN A 83 -13.30 -8.02 22.95
N ASP A 84 -13.21 -8.75 21.83
CA ASP A 84 -12.30 -8.43 20.74
C ASP A 84 -12.73 -7.12 20.05
N ILE A 85 -11.87 -6.11 20.17
CA ILE A 85 -12.13 -4.74 19.69
C ILE A 85 -12.31 -4.74 18.17
N ALA A 86 -11.49 -5.49 17.43
CA ALA A 86 -11.58 -5.58 15.97
C ALA A 86 -12.94 -6.13 15.52
N THR A 87 -13.48 -7.10 16.26
CA THR A 87 -14.78 -7.73 15.98
C THR A 87 -15.94 -6.76 16.22
N HIS A 88 -15.88 -5.98 17.30
CA HIS A 88 -16.86 -4.91 17.56
C HIS A 88 -16.78 -3.81 16.50
N MET A 89 -15.56 -3.39 16.15
CA MET A 89 -15.31 -2.38 15.14
C MET A 89 -15.83 -2.81 13.76
N PHE A 90 -15.61 -4.06 13.38
CA PHE A 90 -16.12 -4.61 12.12
C PHE A 90 -17.65 -4.69 12.12
N ALA A 91 -18.26 -5.22 13.19
CA ALA A 91 -19.71 -5.33 13.32
C ALA A 91 -20.42 -3.96 13.28
N LYS A 92 -19.75 -2.90 13.77
CA LYS A 92 -20.28 -1.53 13.82
C LYS A 92 -19.82 -0.66 12.63
N GLY A 93 -19.03 -1.20 11.70
CA GLY A 93 -18.65 -0.52 10.45
C GLY A 93 -17.52 0.51 10.57
N TYR A 94 -16.67 0.43 11.60
CA TYR A 94 -15.48 1.30 11.76
C TYR A 94 -14.32 0.90 10.86
N VAL A 95 -14.27 -0.37 10.49
CA VAL A 95 -13.21 -0.94 9.66
C VAL A 95 -13.80 -1.72 8.51
N THR A 96 -13.08 -1.71 7.40
CA THR A 96 -13.38 -2.50 6.21
C THR A 96 -13.02 -3.97 6.42
N GLU A 97 -13.53 -4.86 5.57
CA GLU A 97 -13.22 -6.29 5.60
C GLU A 97 -11.70 -6.56 5.49
N THR A 98 -11.01 -5.80 4.63
CA THR A 98 -9.55 -5.90 4.47
C THR A 98 -8.82 -5.47 5.74
N GLN A 99 -9.25 -4.37 6.38
CA GLN A 99 -8.68 -3.95 7.66
C GLN A 99 -8.92 -4.97 8.77
N PHE A 100 -10.11 -5.57 8.82
CA PHE A 100 -10.42 -6.63 9.77
C PHE A 100 -9.52 -7.86 9.55
N ALA A 101 -9.41 -8.34 8.31
CA ALA A 101 -8.52 -9.43 7.94
C ALA A 101 -7.05 -9.11 8.27
N ALA A 102 -6.62 -7.87 8.05
CA ALA A 102 -5.29 -7.40 8.42
C ALA A 102 -5.08 -7.49 9.94
N ILE A 103 -6.01 -6.98 10.76
CA ILE A 103 -5.91 -7.05 12.22
C ILE A 103 -5.87 -8.50 12.72
N LYS A 104 -6.60 -9.42 12.07
CA LYS A 104 -6.58 -10.86 12.38
C LYS A 104 -5.33 -11.59 11.88
N GLY A 105 -4.42 -10.90 11.18
CA GLY A 105 -3.23 -11.49 10.59
C GLY A 105 -3.48 -12.35 9.34
N GLU A 106 -4.69 -12.29 8.78
CA GLU A 106 -5.08 -13.02 7.57
C GLU A 106 -4.62 -12.28 6.30
N GLU A 107 -4.60 -10.95 6.34
CA GLU A 107 -4.09 -10.12 5.24
C GLU A 107 -2.65 -9.65 5.51
N THR A 108 -1.80 -9.78 4.50
CA THR A 108 -0.40 -9.34 4.57
C THR A 108 -0.23 -7.88 4.18
N CYS A 109 0.74 -7.22 4.80
CA CYS A 109 1.20 -5.91 4.37
C CYS A 109 1.73 -5.99 2.93
N GLN A 110 1.52 -4.95 2.11
CA GLN A 110 1.95 -4.89 0.71
C GLN A 110 3.47 -5.10 0.50
N GLY A 111 4.27 -4.84 1.54
CA GLY A 111 5.72 -5.14 1.57
C GLY A 111 6.10 -6.59 1.92
N GLY A 112 5.11 -7.47 2.12
CA GLY A 112 5.24 -8.89 2.46
C GLY A 112 5.29 -9.21 3.96
N GLY A 113 4.86 -8.28 4.82
CA GLY A 113 4.84 -8.46 6.28
C GLY A 113 3.49 -8.94 6.80
N THR A 114 3.45 -9.29 8.08
CA THR A 114 2.22 -9.60 8.82
C THR A 114 1.89 -8.42 9.74
N TYR A 115 0.61 -8.21 10.02
CA TYR A 115 0.18 -7.35 11.10
C TYR A 115 -0.04 -8.20 12.35
N GLU A 116 0.43 -7.69 13.48
CA GLU A 116 0.36 -8.37 14.76
C GLU A 116 -0.37 -7.47 15.76
N CYS A 117 -1.28 -8.08 16.50
CA CYS A 117 -2.04 -7.45 17.57
C CYS A 117 -1.76 -8.23 18.85
N GLU A 118 -0.98 -7.65 19.78
CA GLU A 118 -0.61 -8.32 21.04
C GLU A 118 -1.82 -8.48 21.97
N HIS A 119 -2.70 -7.48 21.99
CA HIS A 119 -3.84 -7.40 22.89
C HIS A 119 -5.12 -7.02 22.12
N PRO A 120 -5.85 -7.99 21.57
CA PRO A 120 -7.03 -7.72 20.74
C PRO A 120 -8.20 -7.10 21.51
N ASP A 121 -8.20 -7.24 22.84
CA ASP A 121 -9.24 -6.85 23.78
C ASP A 121 -8.89 -5.61 24.63
N ILE A 122 -7.67 -5.07 24.50
CA ILE A 122 -7.22 -3.91 25.28
C ILE A 122 -7.05 -2.70 24.37
N PHE A 123 -7.71 -1.59 24.73
CA PHE A 123 -7.45 -0.31 24.07
C PHE A 123 -6.02 0.11 24.35
N PRO A 124 -5.23 0.49 23.33
CA PRO A 124 -3.84 0.81 23.57
C PRO A 124 -3.71 1.99 24.56
N PRO A 125 -2.79 1.96 25.53
CA PRO A 125 -2.38 3.13 26.31
C PRO A 125 -1.92 4.27 25.38
N VAL A 126 -1.84 5.51 25.88
CA VAL A 126 -1.28 6.63 25.09
C VAL A 126 0.18 6.33 24.69
N GLY A 127 0.53 6.52 23.41
CA GLY A 127 1.85 6.21 22.87
C GLY A 127 2.06 4.77 22.32
N GLN A 128 1.11 3.85 22.49
CA GLN A 128 1.13 2.50 21.88
C GLN A 128 0.15 2.27 20.69
N LEU A 129 0.60 1.56 19.66
CA LEU A 129 -0.24 1.21 18.52
C LEU A 129 -1.11 -0.02 18.82
N TYR A 130 -2.31 -0.08 18.23
CA TYR A 130 -3.17 -1.25 18.35
C TYR A 130 -2.65 -2.46 17.55
N ILE A 131 -2.05 -2.19 16.39
CA ILE A 131 -1.38 -3.19 15.55
C ILE A 131 0.00 -2.69 15.15
N ASP A 132 0.97 -3.60 15.07
CA ASP A 132 2.28 -3.35 14.47
C ASP A 132 2.48 -4.26 13.24
N CYS A 133 3.42 -3.90 12.37
CA CYS A 133 3.84 -4.74 11.26
C CYS A 133 5.18 -5.41 11.58
N SER A 134 5.32 -6.71 11.28
CA SER A 134 6.58 -7.44 11.46
C SER A 134 7.78 -6.90 10.65
N LEU A 135 7.52 -5.99 9.70
CA LEU A 135 8.54 -5.28 8.93
C LEU A 135 8.95 -3.92 9.54
N SER A 136 8.44 -3.57 10.72
CA SER A 136 8.68 -2.27 11.37
C SER A 136 10.17 -1.97 11.48
N GLN A 137 10.95 -2.90 12.04
CA GLN A 137 12.40 -2.76 12.23
C GLN A 137 13.23 -3.08 10.99
N THR A 138 12.78 -4.00 10.14
CA THR A 138 13.60 -4.55 9.03
C THR A 138 13.49 -3.73 7.74
N LYS A 139 12.30 -3.22 7.41
CA LYS A 139 12.06 -2.39 6.21
C LYS A 139 11.58 -0.97 6.55
N LYS A 140 11.69 -0.56 7.82
CA LYS A 140 11.23 0.75 8.30
C LYS A 140 9.71 0.94 8.15
N HIS A 141 8.92 -0.13 8.21
CA HIS A 141 7.45 -0.04 8.18
C HIS A 141 6.87 0.49 9.50
N GLU A 142 7.71 1.00 10.39
CA GLU A 142 7.34 1.62 11.65
C GLU A 142 6.60 2.95 11.43
N MET A 143 5.52 3.13 12.17
CA MET A 143 4.84 4.42 12.31
C MET A 143 5.57 5.25 13.39
N MET A 144 5.84 6.53 13.12
CA MET A 144 6.68 7.36 14.00
C MET A 144 6.17 7.35 15.47
N PRO A 145 7.02 7.03 16.46
CA PRO A 145 6.59 6.80 17.84
C PRO A 145 6.17 8.05 18.64
N ASN A 146 6.21 9.25 18.04
CA ASN A 146 6.16 10.53 18.75
C ASN A 146 4.95 11.41 18.38
N ILE A 147 3.95 10.84 17.71
CA ILE A 147 2.73 11.58 17.41
C ILE A 147 1.79 11.30 18.57
N GLU A 148 1.56 12.30 19.43
CA GLU A 148 0.44 12.25 20.39
C GLU A 148 -0.83 12.03 19.57
N TRP A 149 -1.48 10.89 19.77
CA TRP A 149 -2.73 10.51 19.14
C TRP A 149 -3.77 10.17 20.21
#